data_AF-A0A0Q8JDQ7-F1
#
_entry.id   AF-A0A0Q8JDQ7-F1
#
_cell.length_a   1.000
_cell.length_b   1.000
_cell.length_c   1.000
_cell.angle_alpha   90.00
_cell.angle_beta   90.00
_cell.angle_gamma   90.00
#
_symmetry.space_group_name_H-M   'P 1'
#
loop_
_entity.id
_entity.type
_entity.pdbx_description
1 polymer ?
#
loop_
_entity_poly.entity_id
_entity_poly.type
_entity_poly.pdbx_seq_one_letter_code
_entity_poly.pdbx_strand_id
1 'polypeptide(L)'
;MPRQAASECLSRLIGQDHFAGDPATIYTGVHDPRERVAMNARFDRALAALRDAARDGATPRACLDLIERHLAGFARVELDTEDAERVAECFEMAMDCLGIESSEGMLNRWLYGFDP
;
A
#
# COMPACT_ATOMS: atom_id res chain seq x y z
N MET A 1 -13.49 19.12 -6.13
CA MET A 1 -12.56 19.27 -4.99
C MET A 1 -11.95 17.96 -4.41
N PRO A 2 -12.33 16.71 -4.77
CA PRO A 2 -11.73 15.52 -4.12
C PRO A 2 -10.30 15.15 -4.59
N ARG A 3 -9.92 15.48 -5.83
CA ARG A 3 -8.63 15.04 -6.42
C ARG A 3 -7.39 15.63 -5.73
N GLN A 4 -7.47 16.88 -5.30
CA GLN A 4 -6.35 17.57 -4.67
C GLN A 4 -6.10 17.06 -3.25
N ALA A 5 -7.17 16.80 -2.49
CA ALA A 5 -7.09 16.19 -1.16
C ALA A 5 -6.46 14.77 -1.23
N ALA A 6 -6.85 13.95 -2.21
CA ALA A 6 -6.27 12.62 -2.39
C ALA A 6 -4.76 12.68 -2.72
N SER A 7 -4.37 13.54 -3.67
CA SER A 7 -2.96 13.75 -4.02
C SER A 7 -2.13 14.25 -2.84
N GLU A 8 -2.66 15.17 -2.02
CA GLU A 8 -1.99 15.66 -0.82
C GLU A 8 -1.87 14.57 0.26
N CYS A 9 -2.92 13.78 0.47
CA CYS A 9 -2.92 12.66 1.39
C CYS A 9 -1.82 11.66 1.04
N LEU A 10 -1.78 11.19 -0.22
CA LEU A 10 -0.74 10.28 -0.71
C LEU A 10 0.66 10.87 -0.61
N SER A 11 0.81 12.18 -0.87
CA SER A 11 2.11 12.85 -0.76
C SER A 11 2.65 12.88 0.67
N ARG A 12 1.79 12.90 1.69
CA ARG A 12 2.22 12.85 3.10
C ARG A 12 2.78 11.48 3.47
N LEU A 13 2.29 10.41 2.85
CA LEU A 13 2.73 9.05 3.11
C LEU A 13 4.11 8.76 2.48
N ILE A 14 4.45 9.39 1.36
CA ILE A 14 5.73 9.16 0.67
C ILE A 14 6.92 9.52 1.57
N GLY A 15 7.87 8.61 1.68
CA GLY A 15 9.11 8.78 2.43
C GLY A 15 8.99 8.53 3.93
N GLN A 16 7.81 8.14 4.43
CA GLN A 16 7.66 7.61 5.78
C GLN A 16 8.16 6.16 5.83
N ASP A 17 8.58 5.69 7.02
CA ASP A 17 8.93 4.29 7.24
C ASP A 17 7.67 3.51 7.67
N HIS A 18 6.97 2.94 6.69
CA HIS A 18 5.72 2.20 6.90
C HIS A 18 5.95 0.79 7.47
N PHE A 19 7.18 0.30 7.39
CA PHE A 19 7.60 -1.04 7.80
C PHE A 19 8.49 -1.02 9.05
N ALA A 20 8.58 0.13 9.73
CA ALA A 20 9.10 0.20 11.09
C ALA A 20 8.10 -0.37 12.10
N GLY A 21 8.61 -0.89 13.21
CA GLY A 21 7.77 -1.28 14.34
C GLY A 21 7.00 -0.08 14.87
N ASP A 22 5.71 -0.29 15.15
CA ASP A 22 4.83 0.74 15.70
C ASP A 22 4.59 0.43 17.19
N PRO A 23 5.07 1.27 18.13
CA PRO A 23 4.85 1.08 19.56
C PRO A 23 3.37 1.04 19.98
N ALA A 24 2.45 1.53 19.14
CA ALA A 24 1.02 1.51 19.38
C ALA A 24 0.37 0.18 18.96
N THR A 25 1.08 -0.70 18.25
CA THR A 25 0.58 -1.98 17.75
C THR A 25 1.47 -3.14 18.20
N ILE A 26 1.09 -4.37 17.84
CA ILE A 26 1.95 -5.55 18.05
C ILE A 26 2.98 -5.73 16.93
N TYR A 27 2.89 -4.96 15.83
CA TYR A 27 3.78 -5.09 14.70
C TYR A 27 5.18 -4.58 15.05
N THR A 28 6.15 -5.49 15.01
CA THR A 28 7.54 -5.20 15.44
C THR A 28 8.42 -4.62 14.33
N GLY A 29 7.93 -4.61 13.09
CA GLY A 29 8.64 -4.09 11.93
C GLY A 29 9.52 -5.13 11.25
N VAL A 30 9.77 -4.93 9.95
CA VAL A 30 10.64 -5.77 9.14
C VAL A 30 12.04 -5.82 9.76
N HIS A 31 12.46 -7.02 10.17
CA HIS A 31 13.70 -7.21 10.91
C HIS A 31 14.97 -6.97 10.10
N ASP A 32 14.99 -7.36 8.82
CA ASP A 32 16.14 -7.08 7.95
C ASP A 32 16.10 -5.60 7.49
N PRO A 33 17.07 -4.76 7.88
CA PRO A 33 17.09 -3.36 7.48
C PRO A 33 17.16 -3.16 5.96
N ARG A 34 17.76 -4.11 5.22
CA ARG A 34 17.85 -4.03 3.76
C ARG A 34 16.50 -4.29 3.12
N GLU A 35 15.79 -5.31 3.60
CA GLU A 35 14.44 -5.60 3.11
C GLU A 35 13.47 -4.48 3.48
N ARG A 36 13.55 -3.95 4.71
CA ARG A 36 12.74 -2.80 5.14
C ARG A 36 12.92 -1.58 4.22
N VAL A 37 14.15 -1.25 3.86
CA VAL A 37 14.44 -0.16 2.91
C VAL A 37 13.87 -0.49 1.52
N ALA A 38 14.00 -1.73 1.07
CA ALA A 38 13.47 -2.16 -0.23
C ALA A 38 11.93 -2.11 -0.26
N MET A 39 11.25 -2.56 0.79
CA MET A 39 9.79 -2.53 0.94
C MET A 39 9.25 -1.09 0.97
N ASN A 40 9.85 -0.21 1.77
CA ASN A 40 9.50 1.22 1.74
C ASN A 40 9.69 1.82 0.35
N ALA A 41 10.81 1.54 -0.32
CA ALA A 41 11.06 2.05 -1.66
C ALA A 41 10.10 1.50 -2.73
N ARG A 42 9.53 0.30 -2.55
CA ARG A 42 8.46 -0.24 -3.40
C ARG A 42 7.14 0.47 -3.14
N PHE A 43 6.80 0.68 -1.87
CA PHE A 43 5.56 1.35 -1.49
C PHE A 43 5.55 2.84 -1.86
N ASP A 44 6.68 3.55 -1.67
CA ASP A 44 6.85 4.94 -2.11
C ASP A 44 6.60 5.11 -3.62
N ARG A 45 7.05 4.16 -4.43
CA ARG A 45 6.77 4.16 -5.88
C ARG A 45 5.29 3.96 -6.16
N ALA A 46 4.61 3.12 -5.40
CA ALA A 46 3.18 2.91 -5.53
C ALA A 46 2.41 4.20 -5.17
N LEU A 47 2.74 4.82 -4.05
CA LEU A 47 2.15 6.09 -3.60
C LEU A 47 2.39 7.21 -4.63
N ALA A 48 3.59 7.32 -5.19
CA ALA A 48 3.89 8.31 -6.22
C ALA A 48 3.05 8.09 -7.49
N ALA A 49 2.92 6.83 -7.94
CA ALA A 49 2.10 6.49 -9.10
C ALA A 49 0.61 6.79 -8.85
N LEU A 50 0.08 6.43 -7.67
CA LEU A 50 -1.30 6.71 -7.29
C LEU A 50 -1.56 8.21 -7.14
N ARG A 51 -0.62 8.96 -6.58
CA ARG A 51 -0.70 10.42 -6.46
C ARG A 51 -0.83 11.07 -7.82
N ASP A 52 0.04 10.69 -8.74
CA ASP A 52 0.03 11.25 -10.10
C ASP A 52 -1.25 10.87 -10.84
N ALA A 53 -1.71 9.61 -10.72
CA ALA A 53 -2.98 9.15 -11.27
C ALA A 53 -4.19 9.92 -10.69
N ALA A 54 -4.23 10.13 -9.37
CA ALA A 54 -5.29 10.87 -8.70
C ALA A 54 -5.33 12.35 -9.13
N ARG A 55 -4.15 12.98 -9.25
CA ARG A 55 -3.99 14.35 -9.78
C ARG A 55 -4.54 14.46 -11.20
N ASP A 56 -4.23 13.48 -12.04
CA ASP A 56 -4.61 13.45 -13.45
C ASP A 56 -6.08 13.00 -13.65
N GLY A 57 -6.79 12.66 -12.57
CA GLY A 57 -8.22 12.34 -12.58
C GLY A 57 -8.55 10.90 -12.94
N ALA A 58 -7.65 9.95 -12.64
CA ALA A 58 -7.89 8.52 -12.78
C ALA A 58 -9.16 8.09 -12.04
N THR A 59 -9.83 7.07 -12.59
CA THR A 59 -11.01 6.47 -11.95
C THR A 59 -10.59 5.57 -10.78
N PRO A 60 -11.50 5.30 -9.82
CA PRO A 60 -11.23 4.33 -8.76
C PRO A 60 -10.71 2.98 -9.28
N ARG A 61 -11.29 2.48 -10.37
CA ARG A 61 -10.85 1.24 -11.02
C ARG A 61 -9.41 1.33 -11.53
N ALA A 62 -9.04 2.43 -12.19
CA ALA A 62 -7.66 2.62 -12.66
C ALA A 62 -6.66 2.71 -11.51
N CYS A 63 -7.06 3.27 -10.36
CA CYS A 63 -6.26 3.25 -9.14
C CYS A 63 -6.13 1.84 -8.55
N LEU A 64 -7.20 1.04 -8.52
CA LEU A 64 -7.14 -0.36 -8.10
C LEU A 64 -6.20 -1.19 -9.00
N ASP A 65 -6.26 -1.01 -10.33
CA ASP A 65 -5.34 -1.66 -11.27
C ASP A 65 -3.87 -1.21 -11.06
N LEU A 66 -3.63 0.00 -10.56
CA LEU A 66 -2.30 0.45 -10.14
C LEU A 66 -1.86 -0.24 -8.85
N ILE A 67 -2.75 -0.31 -7.85
CA ILE A 67 -2.48 -1.01 -6.59
C ILE A 67 -2.13 -2.47 -6.88
N GLU A 68 -2.91 -3.18 -7.67
CA GLU A 68 -2.67 -4.60 -8.00
C GLU A 68 -1.27 -4.81 -8.60
N ARG A 69 -0.89 -3.96 -9.56
CA ARG A 69 0.44 -4.02 -10.20
C ARG A 69 1.58 -3.76 -9.22
N HIS A 70 1.41 -2.82 -8.30
CA HIS A 70 2.43 -2.51 -7.30
C HIS A 70 2.49 -3.56 -6.18
N LEU A 71 1.34 -4.10 -5.80
CA LEU A 71 1.21 -5.18 -4.81
C LEU A 71 1.91 -6.45 -5.30
N ALA A 72 1.84 -6.76 -6.60
CA ALA A 72 2.59 -7.85 -7.21
C ALA A 72 4.12 -7.71 -7.09
N GLY A 73 4.63 -6.50 -6.77
CA GLY A 73 6.04 -6.26 -6.45
C GLY A 73 6.46 -6.75 -5.07
N PHE A 74 5.51 -7.14 -4.22
CA PHE A 74 5.73 -7.79 -2.94
C PHE A 74 5.48 -9.30 -3.11
N ALA A 75 6.55 -10.09 -3.03
CA ALA A 75 6.46 -11.53 -3.14
C ALA A 75 5.85 -12.11 -1.86
N ARG A 76 4.53 -12.36 -1.86
CA ARG A 76 3.80 -12.87 -0.69
C ARG A 76 4.47 -14.07 0.00
N VAL A 77 5.07 -14.97 -0.78
CA VAL A 77 5.73 -16.19 -0.30
C VAL A 77 7.07 -15.93 0.41
N GLU A 78 7.64 -14.75 0.26
CA GLU A 78 8.90 -14.32 0.91
C GLU A 78 8.65 -13.54 2.20
N LEU A 79 7.39 -13.17 2.47
CA LEU A 79 6.98 -12.43 3.66
C LEU A 79 6.40 -13.38 4.70
N ASP A 80 6.72 -13.13 5.97
CA ASP A 80 5.95 -13.72 7.05
C ASP A 80 4.53 -13.13 7.09
N THR A 81 3.69 -13.65 7.98
CA THR A 81 2.30 -13.20 8.07
C THR A 81 2.19 -11.75 8.51
N GLU A 82 3.02 -11.31 9.47
CA GLU A 82 2.94 -9.95 10.02
C GLU A 82 3.35 -8.91 8.98
N ASP A 83 4.46 -9.15 8.25
CA ASP A 83 4.92 -8.28 7.18
C ASP A 83 3.95 -8.27 5.99
N ALA A 84 3.33 -9.40 5.67
CA ALA A 84 2.32 -9.45 4.63
C ALA A 84 1.05 -8.69 5.02
N GLU A 85 0.55 -8.85 6.24
CA GLU A 85 -0.56 -8.06 6.77
C GLU A 85 -0.23 -6.57 6.74
N ARG A 86 0.99 -6.19 7.14
CA ARG A 86 1.43 -4.80 7.07
C ARG A 86 1.43 -4.24 5.66
N VAL A 87 1.85 -5.01 4.66
CA VAL A 87 1.76 -4.59 3.25
C VAL A 87 0.30 -4.35 2.86
N ALA A 88 -0.62 -5.22 3.25
CA ALA A 88 -2.05 -5.03 2.97
C ALA A 88 -2.59 -3.74 3.62
N GLU A 89 -2.31 -3.52 4.91
CA GLU A 89 -2.67 -2.29 5.64
C GLU A 89 -2.14 -1.02 4.94
N CYS A 90 -0.89 -1.05 4.46
CA CYS A 90 -0.30 0.07 3.74
C CYS A 90 -1.11 0.42 2.47
N PHE A 91 -1.56 -0.60 1.72
CA PHE A 91 -2.40 -0.37 0.54
C PHE A 91 -3.84 0.04 0.90
N GLU A 92 -4.37 -0.39 2.03
CA GLU A 92 -5.64 0.13 2.57
C GLU A 92 -5.54 1.62 2.92
N MET A 93 -4.45 2.06 3.56
CA MET A 93 -4.20 3.48 3.82
C MET A 93 -4.15 4.31 2.52
N ALA A 94 -3.56 3.76 1.46
CA ALA A 94 -3.54 4.42 0.16
C ALA A 94 -4.94 4.49 -0.46
N MET A 95 -5.76 3.45 -0.29
CA MET A 95 -7.17 3.44 -0.72
C MET A 95 -8.01 4.47 0.03
N ASP A 96 -7.81 4.61 1.35
CA ASP A 96 -8.48 5.62 2.17
C ASP A 96 -8.19 7.04 1.67
N CYS A 97 -6.92 7.33 1.35
CA CYS A 97 -6.56 8.60 0.71
C CYS A 97 -7.30 8.85 -0.61
N LEU A 98 -7.59 7.79 -1.36
CA LEU A 98 -8.29 7.84 -2.65
C LEU A 98 -9.82 7.81 -2.52
N GLY A 99 -10.35 7.57 -1.32
CA GLY A 99 -11.79 7.36 -1.08
C GLY A 99 -12.32 6.08 -1.70
N ILE A 100 -11.49 5.03 -1.78
CA ILE A 100 -11.87 3.72 -2.31
C ILE A 100 -12.25 2.81 -1.14
N GLU A 101 -13.54 2.48 -1.02
CA GLU A 101 -14.07 1.73 0.13
C GLU A 101 -13.78 0.21 0.08
N SER A 102 -13.43 -0.33 -1.09
CA SER A 102 -13.23 -1.77 -1.27
C SER A 102 -12.13 -2.07 -2.28
N SER A 103 -11.34 -3.09 -1.97
CA SER A 103 -10.30 -3.63 -2.86
C SER A 103 -10.83 -4.69 -3.82
N GLU A 104 -12.15 -4.95 -3.83
CA GLU A 104 -12.78 -6.04 -4.60
C GLU A 104 -12.12 -7.41 -4.32
N GLY A 105 -11.75 -7.64 -3.06
CA GLY A 105 -11.10 -8.87 -2.58
C GLY A 105 -9.62 -9.01 -3.00
N MET A 106 -9.05 -8.05 -3.74
CA MET A 106 -7.66 -8.10 -4.24
C MET A 106 -6.65 -8.30 -3.10
N LEU A 107 -6.78 -7.53 -2.02
CA LEU A 107 -5.86 -7.62 -0.88
C LEU A 107 -5.98 -8.98 -0.18
N ASN A 108 -7.20 -9.48 0.02
CA ASN A 108 -7.44 -10.81 0.60
C ASN A 108 -6.86 -11.92 -0.28
N ARG A 109 -7.08 -11.86 -1.60
CA ARG A 109 -6.52 -12.84 -2.54
C ARG A 109 -5.00 -12.83 -2.52
N TRP A 110 -4.37 -11.66 -2.45
CA TRP A 110 -2.92 -11.56 -2.34
C TRP A 110 -2.41 -12.08 -0.99
N LEU A 111 -3.09 -11.77 0.12
CA LEU A 111 -2.66 -12.13 1.47
C LEU A 111 -2.85 -13.63 1.77
N TYR A 112 -3.97 -14.22 1.37
CA TYR A 112 -4.34 -15.59 1.73
C TYR A 112 -4.24 -16.59 0.57
N GLY A 113 -4.09 -16.13 -0.66
CA GLY A 113 -4.09 -16.98 -1.85
C GLY A 113 -5.49 -17.48 -2.26
N PHE A 114 -6.55 -17.02 -1.61
CA PHE A 114 -7.94 -17.30 -1.96
C PHE A 114 -8.86 -16.14 -1.55
N ASP A 115 -10.07 -16.09 -2.12
CA ASP A 115 -11.16 -15.19 -1.70
C ASP A 115 -12.03 -15.98 -0.70
N PRO A 116 -12.13 -15.58 0.57
CA PRO A 116 -12.92 -16.30 1.59
C PRO A 116 -14.44 -16.26 1.32
#